data_AF-A0A838TUS9-F1
#
_entry.id   AF-A0A838TUS9-F1
#
_cell.length_a   1.000
_cell.length_b   1.000
_cell.length_c   1.000
_cell.angle_alpha   90.00
_cell.angle_beta   90.00
_cell.angle_gamma   90.00
#
_symmetry.space_group_name_H-M   'P 1'
#
loop_
_entity.id
_entity.type
_entity.pdbx_description
1 polymer ?
#
loop_
_entity_poly.entity_id
_entity_poly.type
_entity_poly.pdbx_seq_one_letter_code
_entity_poly.pdbx_strand_id
1 'polypeptide(L)'
;MPEKKIFDFTLLKKVFHFTAPYKKKLYISIFLAVVLAIISPLRPFLIQYTVNNFIKDRDTYWLILITIIQVGMLLFETGLRFYFTYITAWLGQSVIKDLRVTVYKKVLGLNLSQFDKTPIGTLTTRTVNDVESINDIFSDGLIPIIADVLSIISILCFMFYVDWRLALISLAPFPILIVATYFFKESVNKSFIAVRNAVSNLNAFVQEHITGMAVVQAFAVEDKEFEKFKKINKEHRNANIRAILAYSLFFPVVEIVLAFSIGLLVWWGANNAFNAGVIISFIMYLNLLFRPLRVIADKFNVLQMGMVASDRVFKVLENEDFIPVA
;
A
#
# COMPACT_ATOMS: atom_id res chain seq x y z
N MET A 1 18.15 6.91 -21.77
CA MET A 1 16.81 6.40 -21.38
C MET A 1 15.99 7.61 -20.98
N PRO A 2 14.85 7.91 -21.60
CA PRO A 2 14.07 9.08 -21.21
C PRO A 2 13.61 8.88 -19.76
N GLU A 3 13.73 9.92 -18.94
CA GLU A 3 13.24 9.93 -17.57
C GLU A 3 11.77 9.52 -17.56
N LYS A 4 11.50 8.28 -17.14
CA LYS A 4 10.13 7.82 -16.92
C LYS A 4 9.56 8.69 -15.81
N LYS A 5 8.67 9.62 -16.15
CA LYS A 5 7.92 10.42 -15.18
C LYS A 5 7.35 9.47 -14.12
N ILE A 6 7.70 9.71 -12.87
CA ILE A 6 7.34 8.87 -11.71
C ILE A 6 5.81 8.75 -11.57
N PHE A 7 5.06 9.67 -12.19
CA PHE A 7 3.61 9.65 -12.23
C PHE A 7 3.07 10.20 -13.56
N ASP A 8 2.36 9.37 -14.33
CA ASP A 8 1.67 9.81 -15.55
C ASP A 8 0.16 9.99 -15.27
N PHE A 9 -0.24 11.24 -15.02
CA PHE A 9 -1.63 11.59 -14.77
C PHE A 9 -2.55 11.30 -15.97
N THR A 10 -2.02 11.30 -17.21
CA THR A 10 -2.83 10.99 -18.39
C THR A 10 -3.19 9.52 -18.44
N LEU A 11 -2.23 8.64 -18.11
CA LEU A 11 -2.46 7.20 -18.00
C LEU A 11 -3.41 6.88 -16.86
N LEU A 12 -3.27 7.55 -15.71
CA LEU A 12 -4.18 7.37 -14.58
C LEU A 12 -5.61 7.75 -14.98
N LYS A 13 -5.79 8.84 -15.72
CA LYS A 13 -7.08 9.25 -16.26
C LYS A 13 -7.67 8.20 -17.20
N LYS A 14 -6.85 7.54 -18.04
CA LYS A 14 -7.31 6.43 -18.90
C LYS A 14 -7.78 5.22 -18.08
N VAL A 15 -7.04 4.83 -17.04
CA VAL A 15 -7.44 3.76 -16.12
C VAL A 15 -8.76 4.10 -15.43
N PHE A 16 -8.89 5.33 -14.91
CA PHE A 16 -10.12 5.79 -14.26
C PHE A 16 -11.30 5.94 -15.23
N HIS A 17 -11.07 6.10 -16.54
CA HIS A 17 -12.16 6.08 -17.51
C HIS A 17 -12.93 4.74 -17.50
N PHE A 18 -12.26 3.61 -17.25
CA PHE A 18 -12.92 2.31 -17.10
C PHE A 18 -13.80 2.22 -15.83
N THR A 19 -13.66 3.14 -14.88
CA THR A 19 -14.60 3.24 -13.75
C THR A 19 -15.90 3.95 -14.11
N ALA A 20 -16.02 4.53 -15.31
CA ALA A 20 -17.18 5.31 -15.73
C ALA A 20 -18.54 4.56 -15.61
N PRO A 21 -18.65 3.25 -15.92
CA PRO A 21 -19.87 2.49 -15.69
C PRO A 21 -20.23 2.35 -14.21
N TYR A 22 -19.23 2.44 -13.33
CA TYR A 22 -19.35 2.21 -11.89
C TYR A 22 -19.19 3.49 -11.06
N LYS A 23 -19.41 4.67 -11.65
CA LYS A 23 -19.28 6.00 -10.98
C LYS A 23 -19.99 6.08 -9.64
N LYS A 24 -21.20 5.51 -9.52
CA LYS A 24 -21.94 5.47 -8.25
C LYS A 24 -21.14 4.82 -7.13
N LYS A 25 -20.50 3.68 -7.42
CA LYS A 25 -19.69 2.92 -6.45
C LYS A 25 -18.42 3.70 -6.11
N LEU A 26 -17.76 4.31 -7.10
CA LEU A 26 -16.61 5.18 -6.87
C LEU A 26 -16.94 6.35 -5.93
N TYR A 27 -18.04 7.07 -6.18
CA TYR A 27 -18.45 8.19 -5.31
C TYR A 27 -18.84 7.71 -3.91
N ILE A 28 -19.50 6.55 -3.78
CA ILE A 28 -19.79 5.94 -2.47
C ILE A 28 -18.49 5.61 -1.73
N SER A 29 -17.47 5.05 -2.39
CA SER A 29 -16.18 4.76 -1.77
C SER A 29 -15.51 6.04 -1.26
N ILE A 30 -15.51 7.11 -2.06
CA ILE A 30 -14.93 8.40 -1.66
C ILE A 30 -15.72 9.01 -0.49
N PHE A 31 -17.05 8.96 -0.53
CA PHE A 31 -17.89 9.44 0.56
C PHE A 31 -17.63 8.66 1.86
N LEU A 32 -17.56 7.33 1.78
CA LEU A 32 -17.21 6.48 2.92
C LEU A 32 -15.82 6.78 3.47
N ALA A 33 -14.84 7.08 2.60
CA ALA A 33 -13.51 7.49 3.03
C ALA A 33 -13.55 8.77 3.87
N VAL A 34 -14.32 9.78 3.45
CA VAL A 34 -14.51 11.02 4.21
C VAL A 34 -15.23 10.76 5.54
N VAL A 35 -16.30 9.97 5.52
CA VAL A 35 -17.05 9.61 6.73
C VAL A 35 -16.16 8.85 7.73
N LEU A 36 -15.39 7.86 7.27
CA LEU A 36 -14.45 7.11 8.10
C LEU A 36 -13.33 7.99 8.66
N ALA A 37 -12.82 8.93 7.86
CA ALA A 37 -11.82 9.89 8.31
C ALA A 37 -12.34 10.77 9.47
N ILE A 38 -13.63 11.10 9.49
CA ILE A 38 -14.26 11.89 10.57
C ILE A 38 -14.64 11.03 11.78
N ILE A 39 -15.11 9.80 11.56
CA ILE A 39 -15.55 8.91 12.65
C ILE A 39 -14.35 8.37 13.44
N SER A 40 -13.25 8.05 12.77
CA SER A 40 -12.10 7.39 13.42
C SER A 40 -11.46 8.20 14.58
N PRO A 41 -11.26 9.53 14.49
CA PRO A 41 -10.73 10.32 15.60
C PRO A 41 -11.79 10.64 16.67
N LEU A 42 -13.08 10.55 16.31
CA LEU A 42 -14.17 10.80 17.25
C LEU A 42 -14.19 9.75 18.38
N ARG A 43 -13.69 8.53 18.12
CA ARG A 43 -13.58 7.47 19.15
C ARG A 43 -12.61 7.86 20.28
N PRO A 44 -11.33 8.22 20.03
CA PRO A 44 -10.46 8.77 21.06
C PRO A 44 -11.06 9.96 21.83
N PHE A 45 -11.77 10.85 21.14
CA PHE A 45 -12.45 11.98 21.78
C PHE A 45 -13.53 11.56 22.78
N LEU A 46 -14.38 10.58 22.42
CA LEU A 46 -15.38 10.03 23.32
C LEU A 46 -14.77 9.33 24.54
N ILE A 47 -13.63 8.66 24.35
CA ILE A 47 -12.88 8.05 25.46
C ILE A 47 -12.34 9.14 26.39
N GLN A 48 -11.77 10.23 25.85
CA GLN A 48 -11.38 11.39 26.64
C GLN A 48 -12.55 11.96 27.44
N TYR A 49 -13.70 12.17 26.80
CA TYR A 49 -14.89 12.71 27.46
C TYR A 49 -15.38 11.78 28.58
N THR A 50 -15.29 10.47 28.37
CA THR A 50 -15.67 9.46 29.36
C THR A 50 -14.77 9.49 30.59
N VAL A 51 -13.46 9.52 30.37
CA VAL A 51 -12.48 9.54 31.45
C VAL A 51 -12.57 10.84 32.25
N ASN A 52 -12.75 11.97 31.58
CA ASN A 52 -12.73 13.27 32.26
C ASN A 52 -14.00 13.53 33.09
N ASN A 53 -15.17 13.09 32.62
CA ASN A 53 -16.44 13.45 33.24
C ASN A 53 -17.07 12.31 34.07
N PHE A 54 -17.06 11.07 33.57
CA PHE A 54 -17.86 10.00 34.20
C PHE A 54 -17.07 9.09 35.14
N ILE A 55 -15.75 8.96 34.93
CA ILE A 55 -14.91 8.17 35.84
C ILE A 55 -14.66 8.94 37.15
N LYS A 56 -14.50 10.26 37.08
CA LYS A 56 -14.22 11.11 38.24
C LYS A 56 -15.42 11.24 39.18
N ASP A 57 -16.62 11.38 38.62
CA ASP A 57 -17.85 11.61 39.37
C ASP A 57 -18.56 10.33 39.84
N ARG A 58 -18.02 9.14 39.48
CA ARG A 58 -18.56 7.79 39.81
C ARG A 58 -20.02 7.57 39.40
N ASP A 59 -20.50 8.31 38.40
CA ASP A 59 -21.85 8.12 37.86
C ASP A 59 -21.92 6.86 37.01
N THR A 60 -22.39 5.78 37.64
CA THR A 60 -22.43 4.44 37.03
C THR A 60 -23.41 4.38 35.86
N TYR A 61 -24.51 5.16 35.90
CA TYR A 61 -25.49 5.16 34.83
C TYR A 61 -24.93 5.79 33.56
N TRP A 62 -24.34 6.98 33.66
CA TRP A 62 -23.75 7.65 32.50
C TRP A 62 -22.53 6.90 31.96
N LEU A 63 -21.75 6.26 32.83
CA LEU A 63 -20.60 5.43 32.43
C LEU A 63 -21.04 4.20 31.60
N ILE A 64 -22.13 3.52 32.01
CA ILE A 64 -22.69 2.42 31.23
C ILE A 64 -23.25 2.93 29.90
N LEU A 65 -24.02 4.03 29.91
CA LEU A 65 -24.62 4.60 28.71
C LEU A 65 -23.57 4.99 27.67
N ILE A 66 -22.50 5.69 28.08
CA ILE A 66 -21.46 6.10 27.15
C ILE A 66 -20.63 4.91 26.64
N THR A 67 -20.46 3.88 27.47
CA THR A 67 -19.81 2.63 27.04
C THR A 67 -20.65 1.92 25.98
N ILE A 68 -21.97 1.85 26.13
CA ILE A 68 -22.88 1.29 25.12
C ILE A 68 -22.80 2.11 23.82
N ILE A 69 -22.77 3.44 23.91
CA ILE A 69 -22.60 4.33 22.75
C ILE A 69 -21.25 4.05 22.05
N GLN A 70 -20.16 3.89 22.81
CA GLN A 70 -18.84 3.58 22.25
C GLN A 70 -18.80 2.21 21.58
N VAL A 71 -19.43 1.19 22.16
CA VAL A 71 -19.54 -0.14 21.56
C VAL A 71 -20.37 -0.08 20.28
N GLY A 72 -21.50 0.62 20.30
CA GLY A 72 -22.34 0.85 19.12
C GLY A 72 -21.58 1.57 18.01
N MET A 73 -20.82 2.63 18.36
CA MET A 73 -19.96 3.36 17.44
C MET A 73 -18.85 2.48 16.87
N LEU A 74 -18.22 1.62 17.67
CA LEU A 74 -17.19 0.69 17.23
C LEU A 74 -17.73 -0.32 16.21
N LEU A 75 -18.90 -0.90 16.48
CA LEU A 75 -19.58 -1.80 15.54
C LEU A 75 -19.96 -1.06 14.25
N PHE A 76 -20.47 0.17 14.37
CA PHE A 76 -20.82 1.00 13.22
C PHE A 76 -19.59 1.36 12.38
N GLU A 77 -18.49 1.81 12.99
CA GLU A 77 -17.23 2.10 12.30
C GLU A 77 -16.70 0.85 11.59
N THR A 78 -16.75 -0.31 12.27
CA THR A 78 -16.30 -1.58 11.70
C THR A 78 -17.16 -1.98 10.49
N GLY A 79 -18.48 -1.80 10.56
CA GLY A 79 -19.39 -2.03 9.44
C GLY A 79 -19.11 -1.10 8.26
N LEU A 80 -18.89 0.20 8.52
CA LEU A 80 -18.50 1.15 7.47
C LEU A 80 -17.15 0.80 6.84
N ARG A 81 -16.17 0.41 7.65
CA ARG A 81 -14.84 0.02 7.20
C ARG A 81 -14.90 -1.25 6.36
N PHE A 82 -15.69 -2.24 6.78
CA PHE A 82 -15.95 -3.45 5.99
C PHE A 82 -16.61 -3.11 4.66
N TYR A 83 -17.66 -2.29 4.67
CA TYR A 83 -18.35 -1.90 3.44
C TYR A 83 -17.46 -1.10 2.50
N PHE A 84 -16.61 -0.20 3.04
CA PHE A 84 -15.60 0.52 2.28
C PHE A 84 -14.61 -0.43 1.60
N THR A 85 -14.02 -1.38 2.34
CA THR A 85 -13.08 -2.35 1.76
C THR A 85 -13.76 -3.25 0.72
N TYR A 86 -15.00 -3.68 0.99
CA TYR A 86 -15.76 -4.51 0.06
C TYR A 86 -16.06 -3.77 -1.25
N ILE A 87 -16.53 -2.52 -1.17
CA ILE A 87 -16.93 -1.76 -2.36
C ILE A 87 -15.71 -1.35 -3.22
N THR A 88 -14.56 -1.06 -2.61
CA THR A 88 -13.31 -0.80 -3.36
C THR A 88 -12.79 -2.06 -4.04
N ALA A 89 -12.78 -3.20 -3.34
CA ALA A 89 -12.39 -4.48 -3.94
C ALA A 89 -13.33 -4.89 -5.09
N TRP A 90 -14.65 -4.76 -4.88
CA TRP A 90 -15.66 -5.03 -5.89
C TRP A 90 -15.50 -4.11 -7.11
N LEU A 91 -15.24 -2.82 -6.90
CA LEU A 91 -14.98 -1.86 -7.97
C LEU A 91 -13.75 -2.26 -8.79
N GLY A 92 -12.63 -2.57 -8.12
CA GLY A 92 -11.40 -3.01 -8.77
C GLY A 92 -11.59 -4.28 -9.62
N GLN A 93 -12.27 -5.29 -9.06
CA GLN A 93 -12.56 -6.54 -9.77
C GLN A 93 -13.53 -6.33 -10.95
N SER A 94 -14.52 -5.45 -10.81
CA SER A 94 -15.47 -5.14 -11.89
C SER A 94 -14.78 -4.43 -13.06
N VAL A 95 -13.93 -3.44 -12.76
CA VAL A 95 -13.10 -2.74 -13.75
C VAL A 95 -12.17 -3.72 -14.48
N ILE A 96 -11.55 -4.65 -13.76
CA ILE A 96 -10.68 -5.66 -14.36
C ILE A 96 -11.41 -6.62 -15.25
N LYS A 97 -12.59 -7.09 -14.85
CA LYS A 97 -13.39 -7.96 -15.69
C LYS A 97 -13.64 -7.28 -17.05
N ASP A 98 -14.02 -6.01 -17.04
CA ASP A 98 -14.28 -5.25 -18.27
C ASP A 98 -12.99 -4.99 -19.08
N LEU A 99 -11.89 -4.65 -18.40
CA LEU A 99 -10.59 -4.46 -19.04
C LEU A 99 -10.07 -5.76 -19.67
N ARG A 100 -10.16 -6.89 -18.97
CA ARG A 100 -9.75 -8.22 -19.44
C ARG A 100 -10.55 -8.63 -20.68
N VAL A 101 -11.86 -8.42 -20.69
CA VAL A 101 -12.71 -8.66 -21.87
C VAL A 101 -12.32 -7.75 -23.04
N THR A 102 -12.06 -6.46 -22.77
CA THR A 102 -11.70 -5.48 -23.80
C THR A 102 -10.35 -5.81 -24.44
N VAL A 103 -9.34 -6.11 -23.62
CA VAL A 103 -8.00 -6.51 -24.08
C VAL A 103 -8.07 -7.83 -24.83
N TYR A 104 -8.81 -8.81 -24.33
CA TYR A 104 -8.98 -10.10 -24.99
C TYR A 104 -9.63 -9.95 -26.38
N LYS A 105 -10.71 -9.16 -26.50
CA LYS A 105 -11.33 -8.85 -27.79
C LYS A 105 -10.38 -8.14 -28.74
N LYS A 106 -9.58 -7.19 -28.23
CA LYS A 106 -8.58 -6.49 -29.04
C LYS A 106 -7.54 -7.47 -29.58
N VAL A 107 -7.01 -8.35 -28.73
CA VAL A 107 -6.01 -9.36 -29.10
C VAL A 107 -6.55 -10.31 -30.17
N LEU A 108 -7.80 -10.79 -30.03
CA LEU A 108 -8.42 -11.67 -31.02
C LEU A 108 -8.62 -11.03 -32.40
N GLY A 109 -8.71 -9.70 -32.48
CA GLY A 109 -8.85 -8.97 -33.74
C GLY A 109 -7.54 -8.41 -34.30
N LEU A 110 -6.38 -8.71 -33.69
CA LEU A 110 -5.09 -8.32 -34.26
C LEU A 110 -4.81 -9.10 -35.55
N ASN A 111 -4.13 -8.45 -36.50
CA ASN A 111 -3.66 -9.13 -37.71
C ASN A 111 -2.70 -10.28 -37.36
N LEU A 112 -2.68 -11.34 -38.19
CA LEU A 112 -1.78 -12.49 -37.99
C LEU A 112 -0.31 -12.04 -37.85
N SER A 113 0.10 -11.00 -38.58
CA SER A 113 1.44 -10.39 -38.50
C SER A 113 1.85 -9.95 -37.10
N GLN A 114 0.91 -9.61 -36.21
CA GLN A 114 1.23 -9.27 -34.82
C GLN A 114 1.65 -10.49 -34.01
N PHE A 115 1.07 -11.66 -34.29
CA PHE A 115 1.42 -12.91 -33.62
C PHE A 115 2.78 -13.45 -34.08
N ASP A 116 3.22 -13.07 -35.29
CA ASP A 116 4.57 -13.36 -35.76
C ASP A 116 5.63 -12.41 -35.16
N LYS A 117 5.27 -11.14 -34.94
CA LYS A 117 6.18 -10.10 -34.42
C LYS A 117 6.28 -10.06 -32.89
N THR A 118 5.23 -10.50 -32.19
CA THR A 118 5.14 -10.42 -30.73
C THR A 118 5.09 -11.81 -30.13
N PRO A 119 6.01 -12.19 -29.22
CA PRO A 119 5.96 -13.49 -28.55
C PRO A 119 4.63 -13.67 -27.81
N ILE A 120 3.98 -14.82 -28.01
CA ILE A 120 2.66 -15.15 -27.42
C ILE A 120 2.64 -14.91 -25.91
N GLY A 121 3.72 -15.28 -25.20
CA GLY A 121 3.84 -15.08 -23.74
C GLY A 121 3.74 -13.61 -23.30
N THR A 122 4.09 -12.66 -24.19
CA THR A 122 3.93 -11.22 -23.93
C THR A 122 2.47 -10.83 -23.90
N LEU A 123 1.67 -11.30 -24.86
CA LEU A 123 0.24 -11.02 -24.94
C LEU A 123 -0.51 -11.68 -23.77
N THR A 124 -0.15 -12.91 -23.41
CA THR A 124 -0.70 -13.61 -22.24
C THR A 124 -0.40 -12.84 -20.95
N THR A 125 0.85 -12.42 -20.75
CA THR A 125 1.25 -11.63 -19.57
C THR A 125 0.49 -10.31 -19.49
N ARG A 126 0.34 -9.61 -20.63
CA ARG A 126 -0.39 -8.34 -20.69
C ARG A 126 -1.89 -8.52 -20.41
N THR A 127 -2.49 -9.64 -20.83
CA THR A 127 -3.93 -9.89 -20.67
C THR A 127 -4.30 -10.40 -19.27
N VAL A 128 -3.37 -11.09 -18.61
CA VAL A 128 -3.60 -11.70 -17.30
C VAL A 128 -2.92 -10.91 -16.19
N ASN A 129 -1.58 -10.95 -16.13
CA ASN A 129 -0.81 -10.39 -15.02
C ASN A 129 -0.85 -8.87 -14.99
N ASP A 130 -0.64 -8.20 -16.13
CA ASP A 130 -0.64 -6.73 -16.15
C ASP A 130 -2.04 -6.18 -15.86
N VAL A 131 -3.10 -6.82 -16.36
CA VAL A 131 -4.49 -6.47 -16.02
C VAL A 131 -4.76 -6.70 -14.53
N GLU A 132 -4.23 -7.76 -13.92
CA GLU A 132 -4.38 -7.99 -12.49
C GLU A 132 -3.65 -6.93 -11.65
N SER A 133 -2.43 -6.50 -12.04
CA SER A 133 -1.73 -5.41 -11.35
C SER A 133 -2.47 -4.06 -11.41
N ILE A 134 -3.41 -3.90 -12.36
CA ILE A 134 -4.31 -2.73 -12.39
C ILE A 134 -5.38 -2.84 -11.30
N ASN A 135 -5.71 -4.04 -10.79
CA ASN A 135 -6.56 -4.22 -9.59
C ASN A 135 -6.01 -3.44 -8.42
N ASP A 136 -4.71 -3.60 -8.22
CA ASP A 136 -4.04 -3.14 -7.02
C ASP A 136 -4.14 -1.62 -6.91
N ILE A 137 -4.24 -0.90 -8.04
CA ILE A 137 -4.51 0.55 -8.08
C ILE A 137 -5.83 0.91 -7.37
N PHE A 138 -6.85 0.06 -7.46
CA PHE A 138 -8.17 0.30 -6.87
C PHE A 138 -8.28 -0.25 -5.45
N SER A 139 -7.79 -1.47 -5.23
CA SER A 139 -7.94 -2.19 -3.96
C SER A 139 -7.01 -1.68 -2.87
N ASP A 140 -5.75 -1.35 -3.23
CA ASP A 140 -4.71 -0.89 -2.29
C ASP A 140 -4.05 0.44 -2.67
N GLY A 141 -4.29 0.91 -3.89
CA GLY A 141 -3.70 2.13 -4.45
C GLY A 141 -4.48 3.40 -4.14
N LEU A 142 -4.99 4.08 -5.17
CA LEU A 142 -5.39 5.49 -5.09
C LEU A 142 -6.52 5.75 -4.08
N ILE A 143 -7.57 4.92 -4.06
CA ILE A 143 -8.73 5.16 -3.18
C ILE A 143 -8.35 5.00 -1.70
N PRO A 144 -7.71 3.89 -1.27
CA PRO A 144 -7.19 3.77 0.09
C PRO A 144 -6.14 4.82 0.46
N ILE A 145 -5.27 5.24 -0.48
CA ILE A 145 -4.30 6.31 -0.22
C ILE A 145 -5.01 7.63 0.09
N ILE A 146 -6.04 7.99 -0.69
CA ILE A 146 -6.84 9.19 -0.43
C ILE A 146 -7.54 9.08 0.93
N ALA A 147 -8.10 7.91 1.26
CA ALA A 147 -8.74 7.67 2.56
C ALA A 147 -7.76 7.83 3.73
N ASP A 148 -6.54 7.30 3.60
CA ASP A 148 -5.49 7.43 4.61
C ASP A 148 -5.05 8.90 4.77
N VAL A 149 -4.87 9.63 3.67
CA VAL A 149 -4.50 11.06 3.72
C VAL A 149 -5.61 11.88 4.38
N LEU A 150 -6.88 11.63 4.03
CA LEU A 150 -8.02 12.26 4.70
C LEU A 150 -8.05 11.93 6.19
N SER A 151 -7.79 10.67 6.55
CA SER A 151 -7.72 10.24 7.95
C SER A 151 -6.59 10.95 8.70
N ILE A 152 -5.40 11.08 8.11
CA ILE A 152 -4.26 11.82 8.68
C ILE A 152 -4.65 13.27 8.94
N ILE A 153 -5.22 13.96 7.93
CA ILE A 153 -5.64 15.35 8.06
C ILE A 153 -6.68 15.49 9.17
N SER A 154 -7.68 14.61 9.19
CA SER A 154 -8.74 14.61 10.21
C SER A 154 -8.17 14.41 11.61
N ILE A 155 -7.29 13.42 11.82
CA ILE A 155 -6.63 13.17 13.12
C ILE A 155 -5.85 14.41 13.57
N LEU A 156 -5.07 15.03 12.68
CA LEU A 156 -4.35 16.26 12.99
C LEU A 156 -5.31 17.39 13.39
N CYS A 157 -6.38 17.61 12.63
CA CYS A 157 -7.40 18.60 12.98
C CYS A 157 -7.99 18.35 14.38
N PHE A 158 -8.31 17.10 14.73
CA PHE A 158 -8.80 16.74 16.06
C PHE A 158 -7.74 16.97 17.15
N MET A 159 -6.49 16.61 16.91
CA MET A 159 -5.39 16.87 17.86
C MET A 159 -5.24 18.37 18.14
N PHE A 160 -5.20 19.20 17.10
CA PHE A 160 -5.09 20.65 17.23
C PHE A 160 -6.34 21.28 17.86
N TYR A 161 -7.52 20.71 17.61
CA TYR A 161 -8.77 21.14 18.23
C TYR A 161 -8.81 20.85 19.73
N VAL A 162 -8.33 19.68 20.17
CA VAL A 162 -8.30 19.33 21.59
C VAL A 162 -7.26 20.14 22.35
N ASP A 163 -6.01 20.17 21.88
CA ASP A 163 -4.97 21.04 22.43
C ASP A 163 -3.81 21.22 21.44
N TRP A 164 -3.65 22.44 20.94
CA TRP A 164 -2.63 22.75 19.94
C TRP A 164 -1.19 22.67 20.47
N ARG A 165 -0.96 22.91 21.76
CA ARG A 165 0.38 22.85 22.37
C ARG A 165 0.82 21.40 22.51
N LEU A 166 -0.06 20.55 23.03
CA LEU A 166 0.18 19.12 23.16
C LEU A 166 0.33 18.46 21.78
N ALA A 167 -0.44 18.92 20.78
CA ALA A 167 -0.28 18.48 19.39
C ALA A 167 1.12 18.78 18.85
N LEU A 168 1.61 20.03 18.97
CA LEU A 168 2.95 20.39 18.50
C LEU A 168 4.06 19.59 19.20
N ILE A 169 3.93 19.38 20.52
CA ILE A 169 4.94 18.66 21.31
C ILE A 169 4.97 17.18 20.94
N SER A 170 3.80 16.56 20.82
CA SER A 170 3.69 15.16 20.41
C SER A 170 4.08 14.93 18.95
N LEU A 171 3.99 15.95 18.10
CA LEU A 171 4.43 15.92 16.71
C LEU A 171 5.88 16.40 16.50
N ALA A 172 6.58 16.87 17.53
CA ALA A 172 7.98 17.28 17.42
C ALA A 172 8.91 16.17 16.85
N PRO A 173 8.69 14.87 17.15
CA PRO A 173 9.49 13.78 16.57
C PRO A 173 9.11 13.42 15.13
N PHE A 174 7.97 13.92 14.64
CA PHE A 174 7.38 13.51 13.37
C PHE A 174 8.23 13.85 12.12
N PRO A 175 8.94 15.00 12.05
CA PRO A 175 9.87 15.27 10.96
C PRO A 175 10.96 14.19 10.81
N ILE A 176 11.44 13.61 11.93
CA ILE A 176 12.42 12.52 11.91
C ILE A 176 11.84 11.28 11.22
N LEU A 177 10.56 10.97 11.46
CA LEU A 177 9.86 9.86 10.79
C LEU A 177 9.78 10.08 9.27
N ILE A 178 9.45 11.29 8.82
CA ILE A 178 9.37 11.62 7.39
C ILE A 178 10.73 11.41 6.73
N VAL A 179 11.79 11.94 7.33
CA VAL A 179 13.17 11.81 6.83
C VAL A 179 13.60 10.35 6.82
N ALA A 180 13.36 9.61 7.91
CA ALA A 180 13.65 8.18 7.97
C ALA A 180 12.93 7.43 6.85
N THR A 181 11.62 7.65 6.69
CA THR A 181 10.80 7.01 5.64
C THR A 181 11.36 7.26 4.25
N TYR A 182 11.82 8.47 3.96
CA TYR A 182 12.44 8.81 2.68
C TYR A 182 13.72 8.00 2.42
N PHE A 183 14.64 7.93 3.39
CA PHE A 183 15.87 7.15 3.26
C PHE A 183 15.61 5.64 3.18
N PHE A 184 14.65 5.14 3.95
CA PHE A 184 14.30 3.72 3.98
C PHE A 184 13.70 3.24 2.65
N LYS A 185 12.82 4.04 2.03
CA LYS A 185 12.23 3.73 0.71
C LYS A 185 13.31 3.39 -0.32
N GLU A 186 14.37 4.19 -0.39
CA GLU A 186 15.44 4.01 -1.37
C GLU A 186 16.28 2.76 -1.08
N SER A 187 16.60 2.51 0.20
CA SER A 187 17.37 1.34 0.63
C SER A 187 16.62 0.02 0.37
N VAL A 188 15.32 -0.01 0.67
CA VAL A 188 14.45 -1.18 0.44
C VAL A 188 14.34 -1.46 -1.06
N ASN A 189 14.09 -0.44 -1.88
CA ASN A 189 14.00 -0.60 -3.34
C ASN A 189 15.29 -1.15 -3.94
N LYS A 190 16.45 -0.61 -3.57
CA LYS A 190 17.76 -1.13 -4.04
C LYS A 190 17.98 -2.58 -3.65
N SER A 191 17.61 -2.95 -2.42
CA SER A 191 17.77 -4.31 -1.92
C SER A 191 16.87 -5.30 -2.66
N PHE A 192 15.63 -4.92 -2.99
CA PHE A 192 14.73 -5.75 -3.81
C PHE A 192 15.24 -5.94 -5.24
N ILE A 193 15.78 -4.90 -5.86
CA ILE A 193 16.39 -5.01 -7.19
C ILE A 193 17.55 -6.01 -7.15
N ALA A 194 18.40 -5.96 -6.12
CA ALA A 194 19.49 -6.91 -5.94
C ALA A 194 18.98 -8.36 -5.78
N VAL A 195 17.92 -8.57 -5.00
CA VAL A 195 17.27 -9.90 -4.86
C VAL A 195 16.75 -10.39 -6.22
N ARG A 196 16.03 -9.54 -6.96
CA ARG A 196 15.45 -9.89 -8.26
C ARG A 196 16.52 -10.25 -9.29
N ASN A 197 17.63 -9.51 -9.32
CA ASN A 197 18.76 -9.81 -10.21
C ASN A 197 19.42 -11.15 -9.83
N ALA A 198 19.62 -11.39 -8.53
CA ALA A 198 20.21 -12.65 -8.07
C ALA A 198 19.31 -13.87 -8.36
N VAL A 199 17.98 -13.74 -8.22
CA VAL A 199 17.01 -14.77 -8.64
C VAL A 199 17.09 -15.01 -10.15
N SER A 200 17.16 -13.95 -10.96
CA SER A 200 17.25 -14.07 -12.42
C SER A 200 18.50 -14.84 -12.84
N ASN A 201 19.66 -14.55 -12.22
CA ASN A 201 20.92 -15.24 -12.50
C ASN A 201 20.87 -16.71 -12.05
N LEU A 202 20.28 -16.99 -10.88
CA LEU A 202 20.07 -18.34 -10.38
C LEU A 202 19.20 -19.15 -11.37
N ASN A 203 18.08 -18.58 -11.80
CA ASN A 203 17.17 -19.24 -12.74
C ASN A 203 17.83 -19.49 -14.11
N ALA A 204 18.59 -18.52 -14.63
CA ALA A 204 19.33 -18.70 -15.88
C ALA A 204 20.34 -19.84 -15.78
N PHE A 205 21.13 -19.87 -14.71
CA PHE A 205 22.11 -20.93 -14.47
C PHE A 205 21.45 -22.30 -14.41
N VAL A 206 20.36 -22.43 -13.64
CA VAL A 206 19.65 -23.70 -13.50
C VAL A 206 19.03 -24.14 -14.84
N GLN A 207 18.44 -23.22 -15.60
CA GLN A 207 17.85 -23.52 -16.91
C GLN A 207 18.90 -24.06 -17.90
N GLU A 208 20.06 -23.43 -17.98
CA GLU A 208 21.17 -23.85 -18.85
C GLU A 208 21.67 -25.26 -18.47
N HIS A 209 21.82 -25.54 -17.17
CA HIS A 209 22.39 -26.81 -16.70
C HIS A 209 21.40 -27.97 -16.73
N ILE A 210 20.10 -27.72 -16.52
CA ILE A 210 19.07 -28.75 -16.70
C ILE A 210 18.95 -29.12 -18.17
N THR A 211 18.93 -28.12 -19.07
CA THR A 211 18.82 -28.36 -20.51
C THR A 211 20.10 -29.00 -21.07
N GLY A 212 21.26 -28.59 -20.56
CA GLY A 212 22.59 -29.04 -20.99
C GLY A 212 23.19 -30.17 -20.14
N MET A 213 22.40 -30.88 -19.33
CA MET A 213 22.93 -31.86 -18.36
C MET A 213 23.80 -32.94 -19.01
N ALA A 214 23.41 -33.41 -20.20
CA ALA A 214 24.20 -34.39 -20.95
C ALA A 214 25.62 -33.89 -21.28
N VAL A 215 25.81 -32.58 -21.52
CA VAL A 215 27.13 -31.98 -21.77
C VAL A 215 27.94 -31.96 -20.48
N VAL A 216 27.33 -31.56 -19.35
CA VAL A 216 27.99 -31.56 -18.03
C VAL A 216 28.49 -32.96 -17.67
N GLN A 217 27.63 -33.98 -17.88
CA GLN A 217 27.95 -35.39 -17.64
C GLN A 217 29.00 -35.93 -18.62
N ALA A 218 28.92 -35.55 -19.90
CA ALA A 218 29.90 -35.98 -20.90
C ALA A 218 31.33 -35.49 -20.58
N PHE A 219 31.45 -34.33 -19.92
CA PHE A 219 32.75 -33.81 -19.45
C PHE A 219 33.06 -34.19 -18.00
N ALA A 220 32.17 -34.90 -17.28
CA ALA A 220 32.32 -35.28 -15.87
C ALA A 220 32.69 -34.09 -14.95
N VAL A 221 32.00 -32.95 -15.14
CA VAL A 221 32.26 -31.69 -14.41
C VAL A 221 31.13 -31.29 -13.45
N GLU A 222 30.29 -32.24 -13.02
CA GLU A 222 29.13 -32.01 -12.15
C GLU A 222 29.50 -31.29 -10.86
N ASP A 223 30.54 -31.75 -10.15
CA ASP A 223 31.01 -31.14 -8.90
C ASP A 223 31.47 -29.69 -9.11
N LYS A 224 32.14 -29.42 -10.24
CA LYS A 224 32.64 -28.09 -10.58
C LYS A 224 31.49 -27.13 -10.87
N GLU A 225 30.47 -27.58 -11.60
CA GLU A 225 29.27 -26.77 -11.84
C GLU A 225 28.43 -26.59 -10.56
N PHE A 226 28.40 -27.60 -9.68
CA PHE A 226 27.73 -27.49 -8.39
C PHE A 226 28.39 -26.43 -7.48
N GLU A 227 29.73 -26.31 -7.49
CA GLU A 227 30.42 -25.23 -6.78
C GLU A 227 30.09 -23.84 -7.35
N LYS A 228 29.93 -23.71 -8.68
CA LYS A 228 29.45 -22.46 -9.28
C LYS A 228 28.02 -22.15 -8.84
N PHE A 229 27.14 -23.16 -8.82
CA PHE A 229 25.78 -23.00 -8.31
C PHE A 229 25.77 -22.52 -6.87
N LYS A 230 26.59 -23.10 -5.97
CA LYS A 230 26.71 -22.65 -4.57
C LYS A 230 27.08 -21.17 -4.48
N LYS A 231 27.97 -20.67 -5.33
CA LYS A 231 28.36 -19.25 -5.35
C LYS A 231 27.19 -18.35 -5.74
N ILE A 232 26.44 -18.71 -6.79
CA ILE A 232 25.27 -17.95 -7.25
C ILE A 232 24.15 -17.98 -6.19
N ASN A 233 23.90 -19.16 -5.61
CA ASN A 233 22.91 -19.31 -4.54
C ASN A 233 23.29 -18.52 -3.28
N LYS A 234 24.59 -18.43 -2.95
CA LYS A 234 25.07 -17.59 -1.84
C LYS A 234 24.84 -16.10 -2.10
N GLU A 235 24.99 -15.64 -3.34
CA GLU A 235 24.66 -14.26 -3.73
C GLU A 235 23.16 -13.98 -3.54
N HIS A 236 22.29 -14.88 -4.01
CA HIS A 236 20.85 -14.81 -3.79
C HIS A 236 20.49 -14.77 -2.29
N ARG A 237 21.08 -15.64 -1.48
CA ARG A 237 20.89 -15.66 -0.02
C ARG A 237 21.32 -14.33 0.61
N ASN A 238 22.50 -13.83 0.27
CA ASN A 238 23.04 -12.60 0.83
C ASN A 238 22.22 -11.36 0.40
N ALA A 239 21.71 -11.34 -0.84
CA ALA A 239 20.79 -10.31 -1.29
C ALA A 239 19.50 -10.31 -0.47
N ASN A 240 18.91 -11.49 -0.20
CA ASN A 240 17.72 -11.61 0.64
C ASN A 240 17.98 -11.16 2.08
N ILE A 241 19.10 -11.58 2.68
CA ILE A 241 19.45 -11.13 4.04
C ILE A 241 19.57 -9.60 4.10
N ARG A 242 20.19 -8.96 3.09
CA ARG A 242 20.27 -7.49 3.03
C ARG A 242 18.89 -6.84 2.89
N ALA A 243 18.00 -7.41 2.08
CA ALA A 243 16.63 -6.91 1.95
C ALA A 243 15.83 -7.05 3.26
N ILE A 244 15.97 -8.17 3.96
CA ILE A 244 15.36 -8.37 5.28
C ILE A 244 15.90 -7.35 6.28
N LEU A 245 17.22 -7.10 6.30
CA LEU A 245 17.84 -6.11 7.17
C LEU A 245 17.32 -4.68 6.90
N ALA A 246 17.11 -4.33 5.64
CA ALA A 246 16.54 -3.04 5.27
C ALA A 246 15.11 -2.87 5.81
N TYR A 247 14.27 -3.91 5.76
CA TYR A 247 12.93 -3.91 6.37
C TYR A 247 12.96 -3.91 7.90
N SER A 248 13.82 -4.73 8.50
CA SER A 248 13.87 -4.92 9.95
C SER A 248 14.33 -3.67 10.69
N LEU A 249 15.02 -2.75 10.02
CA LEU A 249 15.44 -1.47 10.60
C LEU A 249 14.33 -0.40 10.55
N PHE A 250 13.42 -0.46 9.58
CA PHE A 250 12.39 0.57 9.40
C PHE A 250 11.37 0.59 10.55
N PHE A 251 10.75 -0.56 10.84
CA PHE A 251 9.70 -0.65 11.87
C PHE A 251 10.19 -0.22 13.27
N PRO A 252 11.37 -0.66 13.75
CA PRO A 252 11.91 -0.17 15.02
C PRO A 252 12.11 1.34 15.05
N VAL A 253 12.56 1.97 13.96
CA VAL A 253 12.68 3.45 13.91
C VAL A 253 11.31 4.11 14.08
N VAL A 254 10.26 3.58 13.43
CA VAL A 254 8.90 4.09 13.61
C VAL A 254 8.42 3.93 15.06
N GLU A 255 8.68 2.77 15.69
CA GLU A 255 8.31 2.53 17.09
C GLU A 255 9.08 3.43 18.06
N ILE A 256 10.37 3.68 17.82
CA ILE A 256 11.18 4.60 18.64
C ILE A 256 10.63 6.03 18.53
N VAL A 257 10.29 6.48 17.32
CA VAL A 257 9.71 7.82 17.12
C VAL A 257 8.34 7.93 17.78
N LEU A 258 7.50 6.89 17.69
CA LEU A 258 6.20 6.83 18.38
C LEU A 258 6.39 6.86 19.90
N ALA A 259 7.29 6.03 20.44
CA ALA A 259 7.59 5.98 21.86
C ALA A 259 8.12 7.33 22.38
N PHE A 260 8.98 8.00 21.61
CA PHE A 260 9.48 9.33 21.95
C PHE A 260 8.35 10.39 21.90
N SER A 261 7.45 10.29 20.93
CA SER A 261 6.25 11.16 20.83
C SER A 261 5.33 10.98 22.05
N ILE A 262 5.08 9.74 22.46
CA ILE A 262 4.31 9.42 23.69
C ILE A 262 5.06 9.88 24.94
N GLY A 263 6.38 9.69 25.01
CA GLY A 263 7.21 10.11 26.13
C GLY A 263 7.19 11.61 26.34
N LEU A 264 7.39 12.39 25.27
CA LEU A 264 7.29 13.87 25.30
C LEU A 264 5.89 14.32 25.73
N LEU A 265 4.87 13.66 25.18
CA LEU A 265 3.48 13.92 25.52
C LEU A 265 3.19 13.72 27.00
N VAL A 266 3.62 12.59 27.57
CA VAL A 266 3.40 12.28 28.99
C VAL A 266 4.21 13.21 29.88
N TRP A 267 5.48 13.45 29.54
CA TRP A 267 6.36 14.36 30.29
C TRP A 267 5.77 15.79 30.35
N TRP A 268 5.37 16.33 29.21
CA TRP A 268 4.81 17.68 29.17
C TRP A 268 3.39 17.74 29.75
N GLY A 269 2.56 16.73 29.46
CA GLY A 269 1.20 16.63 29.98
C GLY A 269 1.14 16.53 31.51
N ALA A 270 2.04 15.74 32.10
CA ALA A 270 2.16 15.61 33.56
C ALA A 270 2.60 16.93 34.23
N ASN A 271 3.58 17.64 33.65
CA ASN A 271 4.08 18.90 34.20
C ASN A 271 3.05 20.04 34.16
N ASN A 272 2.06 19.96 33.26
CA ASN A 272 1.02 20.99 33.09
C ASN A 272 -0.34 20.57 33.66
N ALA A 273 -0.38 19.50 34.47
CA ALA A 273 -1.60 18.98 35.13
C ALA A 273 -2.77 18.73 34.15
N PHE A 274 -2.48 18.19 32.97
CA PHE A 274 -3.53 17.82 32.01
C PHE A 274 -4.43 16.71 32.54
N ASN A 275 -5.71 16.76 32.15
CA ASN A 275 -6.65 15.69 32.46
C ASN A 275 -6.19 14.36 31.84
N ALA A 276 -6.32 13.27 32.59
CA ALA A 276 -5.90 11.93 32.16
C ALA A 276 -6.55 11.49 30.83
N GLY A 277 -7.81 11.88 30.59
CA GLY A 277 -8.48 11.56 29.32
C GLY A 277 -7.84 12.24 28.11
N VAL A 278 -7.27 13.45 28.27
CA VAL A 278 -6.55 14.14 27.18
C VAL A 278 -5.31 13.32 26.81
N ILE A 279 -4.51 12.93 27.81
CA ILE A 279 -3.30 12.10 27.60
C ILE A 279 -3.66 10.79 26.90
N ILE A 280 -4.70 10.09 27.37
CA ILE A 280 -5.16 8.82 26.78
C ILE A 280 -5.58 9.01 25.33
N SER A 281 -6.43 10.01 25.02
CA SER A 281 -6.89 10.25 23.65
C SER A 281 -5.75 10.61 22.70
N PHE A 282 -4.76 11.40 23.14
CA PHE A 282 -3.62 11.69 22.31
C PHE A 282 -2.72 10.48 22.05
N ILE A 283 -2.52 9.60 23.03
CA ILE A 283 -1.82 8.33 22.78
C ILE A 283 -2.55 7.54 21.69
N MET A 284 -3.89 7.52 21.70
CA MET A 284 -4.68 6.89 20.65
C MET A 284 -4.57 7.62 19.31
N TYR A 285 -4.61 8.96 19.28
CA TYR A 285 -4.40 9.75 18.07
C TYR A 285 -3.04 9.48 17.43
N LEU A 286 -1.97 9.44 18.22
CA LEU A 286 -0.63 9.10 17.74
C LEU A 286 -0.60 7.71 17.11
N ASN A 287 -1.22 6.70 17.75
CA ASN A 287 -1.29 5.36 17.17
C ASN A 287 -2.06 5.33 15.84
N LEU A 288 -3.20 6.03 15.76
CA LEU A 288 -3.98 6.15 14.52
C LEU A 288 -3.22 6.88 13.42
N LEU A 289 -2.46 7.92 13.78
CA LEU A 289 -1.69 8.75 12.86
C LEU A 289 -0.48 8.00 12.27
N PHE A 290 0.23 7.21 13.08
CA PHE A 290 1.43 6.48 12.66
C PHE A 290 1.12 5.27 11.79
N ARG A 291 -0.06 4.65 11.94
CA ARG A 291 -0.44 3.44 11.18
C ARG A 291 -0.41 3.63 9.65
N PRO A 292 -1.09 4.62 9.05
CA PRO A 292 -1.05 4.82 7.60
C PRO A 292 0.36 5.20 7.11
N LEU A 293 1.16 5.89 7.94
CA LEU A 293 2.53 6.25 7.59
C LEU A 293 3.46 5.04 7.48
N ARG A 294 3.23 3.97 8.26
CA ARG A 294 4.02 2.73 8.18
C ARG A 294 3.92 2.05 6.81
N VAL A 295 2.77 2.16 6.15
CA VAL A 295 2.46 1.42 4.92
C VAL A 295 2.43 2.31 3.67
N ILE A 296 2.70 3.61 3.80
CA ILE A 296 2.58 4.57 2.70
C ILE A 296 3.56 4.28 1.56
N ALA A 297 4.76 3.78 1.89
CA ALA A 297 5.77 3.42 0.91
C ALA A 297 5.32 2.24 0.04
N ASP A 298 4.76 1.20 0.66
CA ASP A 298 4.24 0.01 -0.04
C ASP A 298 3.07 0.39 -0.94
N LYS A 299 2.12 1.21 -0.44
CA LYS A 299 0.98 1.69 -1.25
C LYS A 299 1.42 2.50 -2.47
N PHE A 300 2.43 3.36 -2.31
CA PHE A 300 2.98 4.13 -3.43
C PHE A 300 3.66 3.22 -4.46
N ASN A 301 4.39 2.19 -4.00
CA ASN A 301 5.02 1.21 -4.89
C ASN A 301 3.97 0.40 -5.66
N VAL A 302 2.90 -0.06 -4.99
CA VAL A 302 1.76 -0.74 -5.62
C VAL A 302 1.14 0.13 -6.71
N LEU A 303 0.85 1.39 -6.40
CA LEU A 303 0.32 2.34 -7.37
C LEU A 303 1.26 2.52 -8.58
N GLN A 304 2.57 2.64 -8.34
CA GLN A 304 3.57 2.79 -9.40
C GLN A 304 3.65 1.54 -10.30
N MET A 305 3.63 0.34 -9.70
CA MET A 305 3.64 -0.92 -10.46
C MET A 305 2.38 -1.08 -11.30
N GLY A 306 1.22 -0.78 -10.74
CA GLY A 306 -0.05 -0.78 -11.48
C GLY A 306 -0.04 0.21 -12.64
N MET A 307 0.55 1.39 -12.47
CA MET A 307 0.71 2.36 -13.55
C MET A 307 1.62 1.85 -14.67
N VAL A 308 2.73 1.18 -14.34
CA VAL A 308 3.61 0.58 -15.36
C VAL A 308 2.92 -0.58 -16.09
N ALA A 309 2.10 -1.38 -15.40
CA ALA A 309 1.27 -2.42 -16.02
C ALA A 309 0.20 -1.82 -16.93
N SER A 310 -0.46 -0.74 -16.48
CA SER A 310 -1.42 0.02 -17.28
C SER A 310 -0.83 0.47 -18.61
N ASP A 311 0.38 1.05 -18.61
CA ASP A 311 1.06 1.50 -19.84
C ASP A 311 1.23 0.35 -20.85
N ARG A 312 1.60 -0.84 -20.39
CA ARG A 312 1.74 -2.03 -21.25
C ARG A 312 0.40 -2.51 -21.80
N VAL A 313 -0.65 -2.49 -20.99
CA VAL A 313 -2.01 -2.88 -21.42
C VAL A 313 -2.56 -1.88 -22.44
N PHE A 314 -2.44 -0.58 -22.19
CA PHE A 314 -2.91 0.46 -23.11
C PHE A 314 -2.16 0.42 -24.44
N LYS A 315 -0.86 0.09 -24.46
CA LYS A 315 -0.13 -0.16 -25.72
C LYS A 315 -0.71 -1.30 -26.56
N VAL A 316 -1.36 -2.30 -25.96
CA VAL A 316 -2.08 -3.35 -26.70
C VAL A 316 -3.41 -2.83 -27.22
N LEU A 317 -4.14 -2.10 -26.39
CA LEU A 317 -5.44 -1.51 -26.76
C LEU A 317 -5.31 -0.49 -27.89
N GLU A 318 -4.24 0.30 -27.87
CA GLU A 318 -3.93 1.35 -28.83
C GLU A 318 -3.15 0.85 -30.06
N ASN A 319 -2.88 -0.46 -30.16
CA ASN A 319 -2.25 -1.04 -31.34
C ASN A 319 -3.18 -0.95 -32.56
N GLU A 320 -2.73 -0.27 -33.60
CA GLU A 320 -3.51 -0.02 -34.82
C GLU A 320 -3.52 -1.23 -35.79
N ASP A 321 -2.67 -2.24 -35.58
CA ASP A 321 -2.56 -3.43 -36.45
C ASP A 321 -3.73 -4.42 -36.22
N PHE A 322 -4.92 -3.99 -36.60
CA PHE A 322 -6.21 -4.65 -36.35
C PHE A 322 -6.89 -5.02 -37.67
N ILE A 323 -7.53 -6.19 -37.70
CA ILE A 323 -8.35 -6.64 -38.83
C ILE A 323 -9.66 -5.84 -38.80
N PRO A 324 -9.95 -4.96 -39.77
CA PRO A 324 -11.24 -4.30 -39.82
C PRO A 324 -12.33 -5.36 -39.96
N VAL A 325 -13.24 -5.40 -38.98
CA VAL A 325 -14.43 -6.26 -39.06
C VAL A 325 -15.27 -5.69 -40.21
N ALA A 326 -15.45 -6.50 -41.26
CA ALA A 326 -16.29 -6.17 -42.42
C ALA A 326 -17.76 -5.98 -42.02
#